data_AF-A0AAN9BC25-F1
#
_entry.id   AF-A0AAN9BC25-F1
#
_cell.length_a   1.000
_cell.length_b   1.000
_cell.length_c   1.000
_cell.angle_alpha   90.00
_cell.angle_beta   90.00
_cell.angle_gamma   90.00
#
_symmetry.space_group_name_H-M   'P 1'
#
loop_
_entity.id
_entity.type
_entity.pdbx_description
1 polymer ?
#
loop_
_entity_poly.entity_id
_entity_poly.type
_entity_poly.pdbx_seq_one_letter_code
_entity_poly.pdbx_strand_id
1 'polypeptide(L)'
;MGRPKGASPRKKVKDANKPKRSTSAYFYYLAHCREQANKQGRSISKIAEFTKECSAKWREMNGTTKKPFDELAAKDKARYDKEMALYKGKKVDPNKPKRPMTAYFIFLGDFREKMKNRGVDHKEILRLAGEEWRGLSAEQKKPYEKRSVEAGKNYEVAMTEYRKNEGKAAAAAAQKAAEEAAAAAEDDDEEEDDEEDDDEDDDDDE
;
A
#
# COMPACT_ATOMS: atom_id res chain seq x y z
N MET A 1 -18.10 -16.65 29.15
CA MET A 1 -18.38 -15.22 29.34
C MET A 1 -18.68 -14.57 28.00
N GLY A 2 -19.95 -14.24 27.72
CA GLY A 2 -20.40 -13.63 26.47
C GLY A 2 -20.21 -12.11 26.49
N ARG A 3 -19.87 -11.53 25.34
CA ARG A 3 -19.64 -10.09 25.16
C ARG A 3 -20.95 -9.30 25.36
N PRO A 4 -20.97 -8.23 26.19
CA PRO A 4 -22.19 -7.49 26.47
C PRO A 4 -22.73 -6.78 25.22
N LYS A 5 -24.05 -6.88 25.00
CA LYS A 5 -24.77 -6.13 23.95
C LYS A 5 -24.72 -4.64 24.28
N GLY A 6 -24.10 -3.84 23.42
CA GLY A 6 -23.97 -2.38 23.58
C GLY A 6 -22.57 -1.81 23.31
N ALA A 7 -21.55 -2.67 23.19
CA ALA A 7 -20.21 -2.20 22.82
C ALA A 7 -20.18 -1.74 21.35
N SER A 8 -20.12 -0.41 21.14
CA SER A 8 -19.87 0.21 19.83
C SER A 8 -18.71 -0.52 19.11
N PRO A 9 -18.83 -0.83 17.81
CA PRO A 9 -17.82 -1.60 17.10
C PRO A 9 -16.47 -0.90 17.26
N ARG A 10 -15.48 -1.59 17.83
CA ARG A 10 -14.08 -1.12 17.88
C ARG A 10 -13.71 -0.67 16.46
N LYS A 11 -13.43 0.64 16.28
CA LYS A 11 -12.94 1.18 15.01
C LYS A 11 -11.80 0.28 14.55
N LYS A 12 -11.95 -0.35 13.38
CA LYS A 12 -10.89 -1.18 12.78
C LYS A 12 -9.62 -0.32 12.78
N VAL A 13 -8.56 -0.81 13.41
CA VAL A 13 -7.25 -0.14 13.36
C VAL A 13 -6.89 -0.06 11.89
N LYS A 14 -6.94 1.16 11.35
CA LYS A 14 -6.67 1.40 9.94
C LYS A 14 -5.17 1.22 9.76
N ASP A 15 -4.78 0.39 8.80
CA ASP A 15 -3.37 0.15 8.48
C ASP A 15 -2.63 1.48 8.36
N ALA A 16 -1.63 1.68 9.21
CA ALA A 16 -0.85 2.91 9.29
C ALA A 16 -0.09 3.18 7.99
N ASN A 17 0.26 2.13 7.24
CA ASN A 17 0.96 2.23 5.96
C ASN A 17 0.04 2.46 4.77
N LYS A 18 -1.29 2.46 4.97
CA LYS A 18 -2.24 2.71 3.88
C LYS A 18 -2.22 4.19 3.49
N PRO A 19 -1.95 4.53 2.23
CA PRO A 19 -2.00 5.90 1.73
C PRO A 19 -3.31 6.60 2.12
N LYS A 20 -3.18 7.84 2.58
CA LYS A 20 -4.34 8.67 2.93
C LYS A 20 -5.03 9.08 1.64
N ARG A 21 -6.38 8.99 1.63
CA ARG A 21 -7.22 9.32 0.46
C ARG A 21 -6.87 10.69 -0.13
N SER A 22 -7.08 10.84 -1.43
CA SER A 22 -6.98 12.15 -2.06
C SER A 22 -8.01 13.14 -1.51
N THR A 23 -7.65 14.42 -1.56
CA THR A 23 -8.36 15.59 -1.10
C THR A 23 -9.04 16.22 -2.32
N SER A 24 -10.35 16.44 -2.22
CA SER A 24 -11.14 17.09 -3.27
C SER A 24 -10.90 18.60 -3.30
N ALA A 25 -11.16 19.22 -4.46
CA ALA A 25 -11.05 20.65 -4.70
C ALA A 25 -11.76 21.50 -3.63
N TYR A 26 -12.96 21.08 -3.21
CA TYR A 26 -13.70 21.76 -2.16
C TYR A 26 -12.97 21.79 -0.82
N PHE A 27 -12.25 20.73 -0.45
CA PHE A 27 -11.49 20.71 0.81
C PHE A 27 -10.24 21.60 0.74
N TYR A 28 -9.60 21.71 -0.43
CA TYR A 28 -8.56 22.71 -0.65
C TYR A 28 -9.12 24.12 -0.56
N TYR A 29 -10.31 24.36 -1.10
CA TYR A 29 -11.00 25.63 -0.94
C TYR A 29 -11.35 25.94 0.53
N LEU A 30 -11.85 24.96 1.29
CA LEU A 30 -12.08 25.14 2.73
C LEU A 30 -10.80 25.49 3.50
N ALA A 31 -9.66 24.89 3.13
CA ALA A 31 -8.37 25.25 3.70
C ALA A 31 -7.98 26.69 3.34
N HIS A 32 -8.15 27.08 2.07
CA HIS A 32 -7.93 28.46 1.61
C HIS A 32 -8.82 29.46 2.36
N CYS A 33 -10.11 29.16 2.55
CA CYS A 33 -11.00 30.03 3.34
C CYS A 33 -10.52 30.20 4.78
N ARG A 34 -9.98 29.14 5.41
CA ARG A 34 -9.47 29.22 6.78
C ARG A 34 -8.24 30.10 6.85
N GLU A 35 -7.34 29.97 5.88
CA GLU A 35 -6.15 30.83 5.77
C GLU A 35 -6.53 32.29 5.58
N GLN A 36 -7.50 32.58 4.70
CA GLN A 36 -8.00 33.95 4.48
C GLN A 36 -8.64 34.54 5.74
N ALA A 37 -9.46 33.75 6.45
CA ALA A 37 -10.03 34.19 7.73
C ALA A 37 -8.93 34.49 8.76
N ASN A 38 -7.89 33.67 8.84
CA ASN A 38 -6.75 33.91 9.73
C ASN A 38 -5.99 35.19 9.35
N LYS A 39 -5.73 35.43 8.06
CA LYS A 39 -5.08 36.67 7.57
C LYS A 39 -5.90 37.92 7.89
N GLN A 40 -7.22 37.80 7.90
CA GLN A 40 -8.16 38.87 8.28
C GLN A 40 -8.33 39.02 9.80
N GLY A 41 -7.61 38.23 10.62
CA GLY A 41 -7.76 38.23 12.07
C GLY A 41 -9.11 37.68 12.55
N ARG A 42 -9.87 37.02 11.68
CA ARG A 42 -11.17 36.43 12.01
C ARG A 42 -10.98 35.11 12.75
N SER A 43 -11.39 35.08 14.01
CA SER A 43 -11.42 33.86 14.82
C SER A 43 -12.54 32.91 14.37
N ILE A 44 -12.19 31.66 14.02
CA ILE A 44 -13.13 30.62 13.58
C ILE A 44 -13.62 29.81 14.79
N SER A 45 -14.35 30.43 15.73
CA SER A 45 -14.87 29.71 16.91
C SER A 45 -16.10 28.85 16.58
N LYS A 46 -16.92 29.27 15.61
CA LYS A 46 -18.14 28.55 15.17
C LYS A 46 -17.90 27.84 13.84
N ILE A 47 -17.24 26.68 13.88
CA ILE A 47 -16.83 25.92 12.69
C ILE A 47 -18.02 25.62 11.75
N ALA A 48 -19.19 25.27 12.30
CA ALA A 48 -20.38 24.95 11.51
C ALA A 48 -20.86 26.14 10.65
N GLU A 49 -20.90 27.34 11.24
CA GLU A 49 -21.30 28.56 10.53
C GLU A 49 -20.27 28.96 9.47
N PHE A 50 -18.99 28.82 9.82
CA PHE A 50 -17.90 29.06 8.86
C PHE A 50 -17.95 28.10 7.67
N THR A 51 -18.20 26.80 7.89
CA THR A 51 -18.32 25.84 6.78
C THR A 51 -19.56 26.08 5.93
N LYS A 52 -20.69 26.52 6.51
CA LYS A 52 -21.86 26.95 5.74
C LYS A 52 -21.53 28.13 4.83
N GLU A 53 -20.90 29.17 5.35
CA GLU A 53 -20.49 30.35 4.59
C GLU A 53 -19.56 29.97 3.41
N CYS A 54 -18.55 29.14 3.67
CA CYS A 54 -17.65 28.67 2.63
C CYS A 54 -18.38 27.79 1.60
N SER A 55 -19.33 26.95 2.03
CA SER A 55 -20.09 26.11 1.10
C SER A 55 -20.98 26.92 0.16
N ALA A 56 -21.55 28.04 0.63
CA ALA A 56 -22.32 28.95 -0.20
C ALA A 56 -21.43 29.61 -1.26
N LYS A 57 -20.28 30.16 -0.84
CA LYS A 57 -19.28 30.74 -1.76
C LYS A 57 -18.75 29.71 -2.78
N TRP A 58 -18.54 28.46 -2.36
CA TRP A 58 -18.17 27.37 -3.27
C TRP A 58 -19.19 27.12 -4.39
N ARG A 59 -20.48 27.22 -4.08
CA ARG A 59 -21.54 27.03 -5.08
C ARG A 59 -21.60 28.19 -6.07
N GLU A 60 -21.39 29.41 -5.60
CA GLU A 60 -21.42 30.63 -6.41
C GLU A 60 -20.17 30.81 -7.30
N MET A 61 -19.04 30.21 -6.93
CA MET A 61 -17.82 30.30 -7.75
C MET A 61 -17.98 29.65 -9.14
N ASN A 62 -17.45 30.34 -10.15
CA ASN A 62 -17.42 29.91 -11.54
C ASN A 62 -16.26 28.94 -11.81
N GLY A 63 -16.25 28.30 -12.99
CA GLY A 63 -15.19 27.35 -13.37
C GLY A 63 -13.78 27.93 -13.31
N THR A 64 -13.61 29.23 -13.57
CA THR A 64 -12.31 29.92 -13.52
C THR A 64 -11.77 30.09 -12.11
N THR A 65 -12.63 30.40 -11.13
CA THR A 65 -12.22 30.56 -9.72
C THR A 65 -12.10 29.22 -9.00
N LYS A 66 -12.78 28.18 -9.52
CA LYS A 66 -12.61 26.78 -9.07
C LYS A 66 -11.37 26.10 -9.63
N LYS A 67 -10.94 26.49 -10.84
CA LYS A 67 -9.79 25.92 -11.55
C LYS A 67 -8.53 25.67 -10.69
N PRO A 68 -8.02 26.62 -9.89
CA PRO A 68 -6.83 26.35 -9.07
C PRO A 68 -7.04 25.24 -8.04
N PHE A 69 -8.25 25.12 -7.49
CA PHE A 69 -8.60 24.06 -6.54
C PHE A 69 -8.80 22.71 -7.24
N ASP A 70 -9.34 22.72 -8.46
CA ASP A 70 -9.49 21.53 -9.29
C ASP A 70 -8.13 20.98 -9.72
N GLU A 71 -7.17 21.85 -10.07
CA GLU A 71 -5.78 21.46 -10.37
C GLU A 71 -5.06 20.88 -9.15
N LEU A 72 -5.23 21.48 -7.97
CA LEU A 72 -4.70 20.93 -6.72
C LEU A 72 -5.30 19.55 -6.40
N ALA A 73 -6.60 19.38 -6.61
CA ALA A 73 -7.28 18.10 -6.42
C ALA A 73 -6.81 17.05 -7.44
N ALA A 74 -6.57 17.45 -8.69
CA ALA A 74 -6.03 16.57 -9.73
C ALA A 74 -4.61 16.09 -9.37
N LYS A 75 -3.73 17.01 -8.93
CA LYS A 75 -2.39 16.67 -8.43
C LYS A 75 -2.44 15.73 -7.23
N ASP A 76 -3.32 15.98 -6.26
CA ASP A 76 -3.44 15.12 -5.07
C ASP A 76 -4.07 13.75 -5.40
N LYS A 77 -4.97 13.69 -6.38
CA LYS A 77 -5.46 12.43 -6.93
C LYS A 77 -4.31 11.65 -7.59
N ALA A 78 -3.48 12.29 -8.40
CA ALA A 78 -2.31 11.64 -9.01
C ALA A 78 -1.32 11.13 -7.95
N ARG A 79 -1.05 11.91 -6.89
CA ARG A 79 -0.26 11.47 -5.73
C ARG A 79 -0.88 10.23 -5.09
N TYR A 80 -2.16 10.29 -4.73
CA TYR A 80 -2.87 9.18 -4.09
C TYR A 80 -2.87 7.93 -4.97
N ASP A 81 -3.11 8.06 -6.27
CA ASP A 81 -3.14 6.95 -7.22
C ASP A 81 -1.75 6.29 -7.31
N LYS A 82 -0.66 7.07 -7.37
CA LYS A 82 0.73 6.56 -7.32
C LYS A 82 1.04 5.86 -5.99
N GLU A 83 0.74 6.48 -4.86
CA GLU A 83 0.96 5.87 -3.54
C GLU A 83 0.13 4.61 -3.34
N MET A 84 -1.13 4.59 -3.81
CA MET A 84 -1.99 3.41 -3.74
C MET A 84 -1.53 2.31 -4.69
N ALA A 85 -0.99 2.65 -5.86
CA ALA A 85 -0.36 1.70 -6.75
C ALA A 85 0.87 1.07 -6.09
N LEU A 86 1.69 1.84 -5.38
CA LEU A 86 2.81 1.32 -4.59
C LEU A 86 2.33 0.49 -3.39
N TYR A 87 1.30 0.92 -2.67
CA TYR A 87 0.75 0.20 -1.52
C TYR A 87 0.08 -1.13 -1.92
N LYS A 88 -0.67 -1.15 -3.03
CA LYS A 88 -1.23 -2.39 -3.61
C LYS A 88 -0.16 -3.23 -4.32
N GLY A 89 0.83 -2.55 -4.90
CA GLY A 89 1.95 -3.09 -5.66
C GLY A 89 3.08 -3.63 -4.79
N LYS A 90 3.09 -3.34 -3.48
CA LYS A 90 3.67 -4.21 -2.44
C LYS A 90 2.88 -5.52 -2.42
N LYS A 91 2.97 -6.27 -3.52
CA LYS A 91 2.62 -7.67 -3.60
C LYS A 91 3.45 -8.34 -2.50
N VAL A 92 2.78 -9.06 -1.61
CA VAL A 92 3.47 -10.06 -0.80
C VAL A 92 4.25 -10.90 -1.78
N ASP A 93 5.58 -10.90 -1.67
CA ASP A 93 6.44 -11.65 -2.59
C ASP A 93 5.87 -13.07 -2.71
N PRO A 94 5.47 -13.51 -3.93
CA PRO A 94 4.91 -14.84 -4.13
C PRO A 94 5.83 -15.96 -3.62
N ASN A 95 7.15 -15.70 -3.61
CA ASN A 95 8.18 -16.61 -3.15
C ASN A 95 8.42 -16.53 -1.64
N LYS A 96 7.87 -15.52 -0.95
CA LYS A 96 7.98 -15.42 0.51
C LYS A 96 7.20 -16.54 1.18
N PRO A 97 7.84 -17.38 2.01
CA PRO A 97 7.17 -18.43 2.74
C PRO A 97 5.97 -17.90 3.54
N LYS A 98 4.85 -18.63 3.50
CA LYS A 98 3.64 -18.29 4.26
C LYS A 98 3.85 -18.65 5.73
N ARG A 99 3.27 -17.85 6.63
CA ARG A 99 3.36 -18.06 8.08
C ARG A 99 2.97 -19.50 8.47
N PRO A 100 3.65 -20.12 9.46
CA PRO A 100 3.37 -21.48 9.85
C PRO A 100 1.96 -21.59 10.46
N MET A 101 1.28 -22.70 10.19
CA MET A 101 -0.05 -22.95 10.75
C MET A 101 0.05 -23.30 12.24
N THR A 102 -0.85 -22.72 13.04
CA THR A 102 -0.96 -23.06 14.47
C THR A 102 -1.71 -24.38 14.65
N ALA A 103 -1.56 -25.02 15.81
CA ALA A 103 -2.24 -26.27 16.14
C ALA A 103 -3.77 -26.19 15.90
N TYR A 104 -4.39 -25.07 16.29
CA TYR A 104 -5.82 -24.84 16.05
C TYR A 104 -6.18 -24.73 14.57
N PHE A 105 -5.36 -24.05 13.75
CA PHE A 105 -5.65 -23.92 12.31
C PHE A 105 -5.46 -25.23 11.55
N ILE A 106 -4.54 -26.08 12.00
CA ILE A 106 -4.36 -27.45 11.48
C ILE A 106 -5.61 -28.27 11.82
N PHE A 107 -6.06 -28.25 13.08
CA PHE A 107 -7.32 -28.87 13.49
C PHE A 107 -8.52 -28.33 12.71
N LEU A 108 -8.61 -27.02 12.50
CA LEU A 108 -9.72 -26.41 11.76
C LEU A 108 -9.75 -26.86 10.30
N GLY A 109 -8.59 -27.12 9.69
CA GLY A 109 -8.48 -27.74 8.37
C GLY A 109 -9.12 -29.13 8.35
N ASP A 110 -8.66 -30.00 9.26
CA ASP A 110 -9.19 -31.37 9.41
C ASP A 110 -10.71 -31.36 9.73
N PHE A 111 -11.14 -30.43 10.57
CA PHE A 111 -12.55 -30.27 10.95
C PHE A 111 -13.42 -29.77 9.79
N ARG A 112 -12.91 -28.87 8.96
CA ARG A 112 -13.62 -28.40 7.75
C ARG A 112 -13.79 -29.53 6.75
N GLU A 113 -12.76 -30.35 6.52
CA GLU A 113 -12.87 -31.53 5.65
C GLU A 113 -13.88 -32.54 6.19
N LYS A 114 -13.87 -32.80 7.52
CA LYS A 114 -14.89 -33.64 8.18
C LYS A 114 -16.33 -33.14 7.99
N MET A 115 -16.52 -31.82 7.87
CA MET A 115 -17.84 -31.19 7.77
C MET A 115 -18.25 -30.81 6.34
N LYS A 116 -17.36 -30.97 5.34
CA LYS A 116 -17.51 -30.48 3.96
C LYS A 116 -18.77 -30.97 3.25
N ASN A 117 -19.18 -32.21 3.51
CA ASN A 117 -20.34 -32.83 2.85
C ASN A 117 -21.60 -32.89 3.73
N ARG A 118 -21.62 -32.16 4.84
CA ARG A 118 -22.74 -32.20 5.79
C ARG A 118 -23.81 -31.14 5.54
N GLY A 119 -23.66 -30.33 4.49
CA GLY A 119 -24.59 -29.24 4.16
C GLY A 119 -24.63 -28.12 5.21
N VAL A 120 -23.62 -28.03 6.09
CA VAL A 120 -23.54 -27.03 7.15
C VAL A 120 -22.87 -25.78 6.61
N ASP A 121 -23.46 -24.61 6.89
CA ASP A 121 -22.88 -23.32 6.49
C ASP A 121 -21.47 -23.13 7.09
N HIS A 122 -20.59 -22.48 6.33
CA HIS A 122 -19.21 -22.25 6.75
C HIS A 122 -19.11 -21.56 8.12
N LYS A 123 -19.99 -20.58 8.40
CA LYS A 123 -19.99 -19.85 9.68
C LYS A 123 -20.33 -20.77 10.84
N GLU A 124 -21.24 -21.71 10.62
CA GLU A 124 -21.64 -22.69 11.62
C GLU A 124 -20.54 -23.75 11.84
N ILE A 125 -19.83 -24.17 10.78
CA ILE A 125 -18.64 -25.02 10.90
C ILE A 125 -17.59 -24.35 11.80
N LEU A 126 -17.36 -23.04 11.66
CA LEU A 126 -16.39 -22.30 12.49
C LEU A 126 -16.83 -22.24 13.96
N ARG A 127 -18.13 -22.08 14.23
CA ARG A 127 -18.68 -22.09 15.59
C ARG A 127 -18.46 -23.44 16.25
N LEU A 128 -18.85 -24.53 15.57
CA LEU A 128 -18.70 -25.90 16.03
C LEU A 128 -17.24 -26.28 16.25
N ALA A 129 -16.34 -25.91 15.34
CA ALA A 129 -14.90 -26.16 15.49
C ALA A 129 -14.33 -25.50 16.74
N GLY A 130 -14.78 -24.27 17.06
CA GLY A 130 -14.33 -23.57 18.27
C GLY A 130 -14.81 -24.24 19.55
N GLU A 131 -16.02 -24.82 19.56
CA GLU A 131 -16.55 -25.58 20.69
C GLU A 131 -15.82 -26.91 20.86
N GLU A 132 -15.64 -27.66 19.77
CA GLU A 132 -14.92 -28.92 19.75
C GLU A 132 -13.48 -28.73 20.26
N TRP A 133 -12.75 -27.73 19.74
CA TRP A 133 -11.37 -27.45 20.17
C TRP A 133 -11.26 -27.12 21.67
N ARG A 134 -12.26 -26.45 22.25
CA ARG A 134 -12.28 -26.20 23.70
C ARG A 134 -12.57 -27.47 24.50
N GLY A 135 -13.37 -28.38 23.96
CA GLY A 135 -13.69 -29.68 24.55
C GLY A 135 -12.57 -30.72 24.43
N LEU A 136 -11.67 -30.60 23.45
CA LEU A 136 -10.56 -31.53 23.26
C LEU A 136 -9.57 -31.51 24.45
N SER A 137 -9.18 -32.70 24.91
CA SER A 137 -8.16 -32.89 25.93
C SER A 137 -6.75 -32.53 25.42
N ALA A 138 -5.78 -32.38 26.34
CA ALA A 138 -4.39 -32.14 25.96
C ALA A 138 -3.82 -33.26 25.08
N GLU A 139 -4.21 -34.51 25.34
CA GLU A 139 -3.77 -35.68 24.56
C GLU A 139 -4.32 -35.64 23.12
N GLN A 140 -5.57 -35.23 22.96
CA GLN A 140 -6.20 -35.07 21.65
C GLN A 140 -5.64 -33.86 20.87
N LYS A 141 -5.14 -32.83 21.59
CA LYS A 141 -4.47 -31.66 21.00
C LYS A 141 -3.02 -31.94 20.61
N LYS A 142 -2.33 -32.84 21.32
CA LYS A 142 -0.93 -33.24 21.11
C LYS A 142 -0.54 -33.51 19.65
N PRO A 143 -1.31 -34.27 18.82
CA PRO A 143 -0.97 -34.46 17.42
C PRO A 143 -0.99 -33.15 16.61
N TYR A 144 -1.92 -32.24 16.90
CA TYR A 144 -2.00 -30.93 16.24
C TYR A 144 -0.88 -29.98 16.69
N GLU A 145 -0.49 -30.04 17.97
CA GLU A 145 0.66 -29.32 18.51
C GLU A 145 1.96 -29.80 17.85
N LYS A 146 2.16 -31.11 17.72
CA LYS A 146 3.31 -31.69 17.02
C LYS A 146 3.39 -31.21 15.57
N ARG A 147 2.28 -31.29 14.82
CA ARG A 147 2.22 -30.79 13.43
C ARG A 147 2.46 -29.28 13.34
N SER A 148 2.03 -28.51 14.34
CA SER A 148 2.28 -27.05 14.37
C SER A 148 3.75 -26.71 14.60
N VAL A 149 4.43 -27.45 15.48
CA VAL A 149 5.88 -27.32 15.69
C VAL A 149 6.64 -27.68 14.42
N GLU A 150 6.26 -28.76 13.75
CA GLU A 150 6.85 -29.16 12.46
C GLU A 150 6.61 -28.11 11.37
N ALA A 151 5.39 -27.56 11.26
CA ALA A 151 5.10 -26.47 10.35
C ALA A 151 5.96 -25.23 10.64
N GLY A 152 6.25 -24.95 11.92
CA GLY A 152 7.19 -23.92 12.35
C GLY A 152 8.61 -24.16 11.84
N LYS A 153 9.14 -25.38 12.03
CA LYS A 153 10.48 -25.76 11.54
C LYS A 153 10.58 -25.65 10.02
N ASN A 154 9.58 -26.15 9.29
CA ASN A 154 9.56 -26.08 7.83
C ASN A 154 9.51 -24.62 7.34
N TYR A 155 8.76 -23.75 8.03
CA TYR A 155 8.74 -22.33 7.75
C TYR A 155 10.10 -21.67 8.02
N GLU A 156 10.79 -22.03 9.11
CA GLU A 156 12.13 -21.53 9.40
C GLU A 156 13.12 -21.90 8.29
N VAL A 157 13.14 -23.16 7.86
CA VAL A 157 13.97 -23.62 6.74
C VAL A 157 13.63 -22.83 5.47
N ALA A 158 12.35 -22.79 5.09
CA ALA A 158 11.91 -22.04 3.91
C ALA A 158 12.27 -20.54 4.00
N MET A 159 12.19 -19.93 5.19
CA MET A 159 12.58 -18.53 5.41
C MET A 159 14.09 -18.32 5.32
N THR A 160 14.91 -19.30 5.75
CA THR A 160 16.36 -19.22 5.57
C THR A 160 16.74 -19.32 4.09
N GLU A 161 16.07 -20.18 3.33
CA GLU A 161 16.26 -20.29 1.88
C GLU A 161 15.79 -19.04 1.15
N TYR A 162 14.62 -18.51 1.51
CA TYR A 162 14.10 -17.25 0.99
C TYR A 162 15.07 -16.10 1.24
N ARG A 163 15.62 -15.95 2.46
CA ARG A 163 16.61 -14.91 2.77
C ARG A 163 17.90 -15.05 1.95
N LYS A 164 18.38 -16.29 1.75
CA LYS A 164 19.55 -16.58 0.91
C LYS A 164 19.29 -16.24 -0.56
N ASN A 165 18.10 -16.56 -1.08
CA ASN A 165 17.71 -16.29 -2.46
C ASN A 165 17.34 -14.82 -2.70
N GLU A 166 16.79 -14.11 -1.72
CA GLU A 166 16.51 -12.67 -1.77
C GLU A 166 17.82 -11.88 -1.91
N GLY A 167 18.88 -12.28 -1.20
CA GLY A 167 20.23 -11.71 -1.38
C GLY A 167 20.82 -11.97 -2.78
N LYS A 168 20.56 -13.16 -3.36
CA LYS A 168 20.97 -13.48 -4.74
C LYS A 168 20.15 -12.72 -5.79
N ALA A 169 18.85 -12.55 -5.56
CA ALA A 169 17.97 -11.78 -6.45
C ALA A 169 18.34 -10.29 -6.43
N ALA A 170 18.73 -9.74 -5.28
CA ALA A 170 19.24 -8.37 -5.18
C ALA A 170 20.59 -8.20 -5.90
N ALA A 171 21.50 -9.17 -5.79
CA ALA A 171 22.77 -9.15 -6.52
C ALA A 171 22.58 -9.29 -8.05
N ALA A 172 21.67 -10.17 -8.48
CA ALA A 172 21.33 -10.33 -9.90
C ALA A 172 20.62 -9.07 -10.47
N ALA A 173 19.78 -8.41 -9.69
CA ALA A 173 19.16 -7.14 -10.07
C ALA A 173 20.19 -6.00 -10.18
N ALA A 174 21.18 -5.96 -9.29
CA ALA A 174 22.28 -5.01 -9.34
C ALA A 174 23.22 -5.26 -10.53
N GLN A 175 23.53 -6.53 -10.84
CA GLN A 175 24.30 -6.91 -12.03
C GLN A 175 23.55 -6.54 -13.32
N LYS A 176 22.25 -6.84 -13.40
CA LYS A 176 21.43 -6.47 -14.54
C LYS A 176 21.36 -4.95 -14.73
N ALA A 177 21.22 -4.19 -13.65
CA ALA A 177 21.22 -2.73 -13.71
C ALA A 177 22.59 -2.15 -14.12
N ALA A 178 23.69 -2.80 -13.72
CA ALA A 178 25.03 -2.40 -14.15
C ALA A 178 25.32 -2.75 -15.61
N GLU A 179 24.83 -3.89 -16.09
CA GLU A 179 24.94 -4.32 -17.49
C GLU A 179 24.08 -3.46 -18.42
N GLU A 180 22.87 -3.08 -17.98
CA GLU A 180 21.97 -2.18 -18.71
C GLU A 180 22.50 -0.74 -18.72
N ALA A 181 23.18 -0.30 -17.65
CA ALA A 181 23.89 0.98 -17.61
C ALA A 181 25.18 1.01 -18.45
N ALA A 182 25.89 -0.13 -18.54
CA ALA A 182 27.06 -0.26 -19.41
C ALA A 182 26.65 -0.29 -20.89
N ALA A 183 25.61 -1.05 -21.24
CA ALA A 183 25.08 -1.07 -22.61
C ALA A 183 24.54 0.29 -23.07
N ALA A 184 23.98 1.10 -22.16
CA ALA A 184 23.54 2.46 -22.46
C ALA A 184 24.69 3.48 -22.60
N ALA A 185 25.90 3.15 -22.12
CA ALA A 185 27.08 4.00 -22.24
C ALA A 185 27.91 3.67 -23.50
N GLU A 186 27.62 2.56 -24.19
CA GLU A 186 28.29 2.16 -25.45
C GLU A 186 27.49 2.57 -26.71
N ASP A 187 26.35 3.26 -26.56
CA ASP A 187 25.49 3.78 -27.65
C ASP A 187 25.64 5.32 -27.86
N ASP A 188 26.54 5.98 -27.12
CA ASP A 188 26.74 7.45 -27.10
C ASP A 188 28.07 7.90 -27.73
N ASP A 189 28.81 7.00 -28.41
CA ASP A 189 30.15 7.27 -28.99
C ASP A 189 30.21 7.08 -30.51
N GLU A 190 29.12 7.43 -31.23
CA GLU A 190 29.13 7.61 -32.69
C GLU A 190 28.24 8.79 -33.08
N GLU A 191 28.64 10.05 -32.83
CA GLU A 191 28.27 11.23 -33.63
C GLU A 191 29.12 12.44 -33.18
N GLU A 192 30.37 12.55 -33.66
CA GLU A 192 31.04 13.86 -33.82
C GLU A 192 32.24 13.69 -34.76
N ASP A 193 31.96 13.75 -36.07
CA ASP A 193 32.95 14.13 -37.08
C ASP A 193 32.24 15.02 -38.13
N ASP A 194 32.99 16.01 -38.61
CA ASP A 194 32.68 16.90 -39.73
C ASP A 194 31.96 18.25 -39.43
N GLU A 195 32.69 19.17 -38.78
CA GLU A 195 32.66 20.58 -39.19
C GLU A 195 34.10 20.98 -39.62
N GLU A 196 34.36 20.87 -40.93
CA GLU A 196 35.56 21.41 -41.59
C GLU A 196 35.65 22.93 -41.38
N ASP A 197 36.72 23.34 -40.69
CA ASP A 197 37.21 24.72 -40.56
C ASP A 197 37.94 25.08 -41.86
N ASP A 198 37.24 25.70 -42.82
CA ASP A 198 37.80 26.25 -44.05
C ASP A 198 37.62 27.76 -44.05
N ASP A 199 38.66 28.48 -43.66
CA ASP A 199 39.02 29.80 -44.19
C ASP A 199 40.48 30.11 -43.75
N GLU A 200 41.43 29.44 -44.43
CA GLU A 200 42.82 29.89 -44.52
C GLU A 200 42.89 31.19 -45.37
N ASP A 201 43.53 32.20 -44.79
CA ASP A 201 44.48 33.15 -45.39
C ASP A 201 44.26 33.62 -46.85
N ASP A 202 44.12 34.94 -47.06
CA ASP A 202 45.21 35.66 -47.72
C ASP A 202 45.15 37.19 -47.53
N ASP A 203 46.35 37.73 -47.58
CA ASP A 203 46.88 39.07 -47.38
C ASP A 203 46.41 40.15 -48.39
N ASP A 204 46.45 41.41 -47.89
CA ASP A 204 47.10 42.60 -48.50
C ASP A 204 46.52 43.40 -49.70
N ASP A 205 46.76 44.72 -49.60
CA ASP A 205 46.75 45.83 -50.59
C ASP A 205 45.45 46.27 -51.30
N GLU A 206 44.84 47.42 -50.90
CA GLU A 206 45.21 48.81 -51.29
C GLU A 206 44.19 49.86 -50.74
#